data_AF-A0A3M1NXR1-F1
#
_entry.id   AF-A0A3M1NXR1-F1
#
_cell.length_a   1.000
_cell.length_b   1.000
_cell.length_c   1.000
_cell.angle_alpha   90.00
_cell.angle_beta   90.00
_cell.angle_gamma   90.00
#
_symmetry.space_group_name_H-M   'P 1'
#
loop_
_entity.id
_entity.type
_entity.pdbx_description
1 polymer ?
#
loop_
_entity_poly.entity_id
_entity_poly.type
_entity_poly.pdbx_seq_one_letter_code
_entity_poly.pdbx_strand_id
1 'polypeptide(L)'
;MKTTFNLSFKKRTCLITLLLFAALWLPSSVLGQVQVTGDNYLEFSNNQYQDTTIFENWTEAQITYRQKYRVGLRYEVHQPPQTFSFDTSGHGIYQRYLEYRGGNLNIRVGNFYGLLGRGLVLRSYENRTLRWDTNIDGIKADWHHRLLDVTFLAGKPRDRSGKRHRTLQGGELILKPIRQVRLGGTLLRTYLPSISSEAVRWGSLLGEINHRLGSLYLEYAERWNPDNKK
;
A
#
# COMPACT_ATOMS: atom_id res chain seq x y z
N MET A 1 -66.47 -15.16 1.30
CA MET A 1 -65.76 -13.87 1.31
C MET A 1 -64.30 -14.15 0.94
N LYS A 2 -63.89 -13.82 -0.30
CA LYS A 2 -62.52 -14.02 -0.80
C LYS A 2 -61.72 -12.76 -0.47
N THR A 3 -60.63 -12.90 0.27
CA THR A 3 -59.69 -11.80 0.51
C THR A 3 -58.32 -12.21 0.00
N THR A 4 -57.98 -11.70 -1.19
CA THR A 4 -56.69 -11.88 -1.85
C THR A 4 -55.71 -10.84 -1.31
N PHE A 5 -54.60 -11.28 -0.73
CA PHE A 5 -53.46 -10.40 -0.39
C PHE A 5 -52.56 -10.26 -1.61
N ASN A 6 -52.47 -9.04 -2.16
CA ASN A 6 -51.48 -8.68 -3.19
C ASN A 6 -50.25 -8.08 -2.50
N LEU A 7 -49.13 -8.80 -2.49
CA LEU A 7 -47.81 -8.25 -2.14
C LEU A 7 -47.13 -7.74 -3.40
N SER A 8 -47.04 -6.41 -3.53
CA SER A 8 -46.26 -5.73 -4.56
C SER A 8 -44.79 -5.68 -4.15
N PHE A 9 -43.97 -6.58 -4.70
CA PHE A 9 -42.52 -6.53 -4.53
C PHE A 9 -41.90 -5.46 -5.43
N LYS A 10 -41.48 -4.36 -4.81
CA LYS A 10 -40.81 -3.23 -5.45
C LYS A 10 -39.43 -3.66 -5.95
N LYS A 11 -39.18 -3.49 -7.27
CA LYS A 11 -37.96 -3.85 -8.03
C LYS A 11 -36.67 -3.19 -7.52
N ARG A 12 -36.12 -3.60 -6.36
CA ARG A 12 -34.76 -3.18 -5.92
C ARG A 12 -33.88 -4.32 -5.38
N THR A 13 -34.29 -5.57 -5.52
CA THR A 13 -33.62 -6.75 -4.94
C THR A 13 -33.02 -7.69 -5.99
N CYS A 14 -32.27 -7.15 -6.96
CA CYS A 14 -31.75 -7.98 -8.05
C CYS A 14 -30.22 -8.04 -8.16
N LEU A 15 -29.45 -7.02 -7.77
CA LEU A 15 -28.00 -7.06 -8.06
C LEU A 15 -27.22 -8.08 -7.20
N ILE A 16 -27.53 -8.16 -5.91
CA ILE A 16 -26.83 -9.05 -4.96
C ILE A 16 -27.24 -10.52 -5.19
N THR A 17 -28.52 -10.76 -5.43
CA THR A 17 -29.08 -12.08 -5.75
C THR A 17 -28.60 -12.60 -7.11
N LEU A 18 -28.45 -11.71 -8.11
CA LEU A 18 -27.91 -12.06 -9.43
C LEU A 18 -26.40 -12.36 -9.38
N LEU A 19 -25.63 -11.64 -8.55
CA LEU A 19 -24.21 -11.93 -8.31
C LEU A 19 -24.02 -13.27 -7.57
N LEU A 20 -24.87 -13.58 -6.59
CA LEU A 20 -24.89 -14.86 -5.89
C LEU A 20 -25.28 -16.01 -6.83
N PHE A 21 -26.26 -15.83 -7.71
CA PHE A 21 -26.62 -16.82 -8.74
C PHE A 21 -25.53 -16.99 -9.79
N ALA A 22 -24.88 -15.91 -10.26
CA ALA A 22 -23.78 -16.01 -11.21
C ALA A 22 -22.58 -16.79 -10.64
N ALA A 23 -22.33 -16.71 -9.33
CA ALA A 23 -21.29 -17.49 -8.65
C ALA A 23 -21.59 -19.00 -8.65
N LEU A 24 -22.86 -19.42 -8.68
CA LEU A 24 -23.28 -20.83 -8.76
C LEU A 24 -23.07 -21.46 -10.14
N TRP A 25 -22.89 -20.67 -11.20
CA TRP A 25 -22.60 -21.16 -12.56
C TRP A 25 -21.11 -21.16 -12.90
N LEU A 26 -20.24 -20.74 -11.97
CA LEU A 26 -18.81 -20.80 -12.19
C LEU A 26 -18.33 -22.26 -12.05
N PRO A 27 -17.55 -22.78 -13.02
CA PRO A 27 -16.95 -24.10 -12.88
C PRO A 27 -16.16 -24.19 -11.57
N SER A 28 -16.22 -25.33 -10.89
CA SER A 28 -15.45 -25.57 -9.64
C SER A 28 -13.95 -25.33 -9.81
N SER A 29 -13.42 -25.53 -11.03
CA SER A 29 -12.04 -25.23 -11.41
C SER A 29 -11.70 -23.73 -11.42
N VAL A 30 -12.69 -22.85 -11.63
CA VAL A 30 -12.56 -21.40 -11.55
C VAL A 30 -12.69 -20.92 -10.11
N LEU A 31 -13.65 -21.48 -9.35
CA LEU A 31 -13.84 -21.16 -7.93
C LEU A 31 -12.62 -21.53 -7.07
N GLY A 32 -11.98 -22.68 -7.33
CA GLY A 32 -10.76 -23.08 -6.62
C GLY A 32 -9.54 -22.18 -6.89
N GLN A 33 -9.63 -21.26 -7.87
CA GLN A 33 -8.57 -20.29 -8.17
C GLN A 33 -8.85 -18.91 -7.56
N VAL A 34 -10.01 -18.70 -6.93
CA VAL A 34 -10.40 -17.44 -6.28
C VAL A 34 -10.25 -17.60 -4.77
N GLN A 35 -9.49 -16.71 -4.15
CA GLN A 35 -9.37 -16.59 -2.70
C GLN A 35 -9.85 -15.21 -2.28
N VAL A 36 -10.78 -15.15 -1.33
CA VAL A 36 -11.24 -13.91 -0.72
C VAL A 36 -10.71 -13.86 0.71
N THR A 37 -10.16 -12.72 1.10
CA THR A 37 -9.64 -12.47 2.44
C THR A 37 -10.18 -11.13 2.91
N GLY A 38 -10.54 -11.04 4.18
CA GLY A 38 -10.97 -9.79 4.79
C GLY A 38 -10.54 -9.74 6.24
N ASP A 39 -10.12 -8.56 6.66
CA ASP A 39 -9.61 -8.30 8.01
C ASP A 39 -10.32 -7.06 8.56
N ASN A 40 -10.68 -7.09 9.84
CA ASN A 40 -11.26 -5.95 10.52
C ASN A 40 -10.50 -5.70 11.82
N TYR A 41 -10.03 -4.47 12.01
CA TYR A 41 -9.40 -4.01 13.24
C TYR A 41 -10.23 -2.87 13.80
N LEU A 42 -10.74 -3.05 15.02
CA LEU A 42 -11.59 -2.09 15.71
C LEU A 42 -10.90 -1.66 16.99
N GLU A 43 -10.82 -0.34 17.21
CA GLU A 43 -10.29 0.26 18.42
C GLU A 43 -11.36 1.14 19.06
N PHE A 44 -11.57 0.94 20.36
CA PHE A 44 -12.42 1.78 21.19
C PHE A 44 -11.59 2.28 22.36
N SER A 45 -11.58 3.59 22.58
CA SER A 45 -10.84 4.22 23.67
C SER A 45 -11.69 5.30 24.32
N ASN A 46 -11.54 5.45 25.64
CA ASN A 46 -12.20 6.50 26.40
C ASN A 46 -11.13 7.31 27.13
N ASN A 47 -11.04 8.60 26.79
CA ASN A 47 -10.17 9.53 27.47
C ASN A 47 -10.93 10.24 28.59
N GLN A 48 -10.75 9.77 29.82
CA GLN A 48 -11.38 10.32 31.02
C GLN A 48 -11.00 11.78 31.29
N TYR A 49 -9.82 12.23 30.84
CA TYR A 49 -9.36 13.61 31.06
C TYR A 49 -9.97 14.61 30.08
N GLN A 50 -10.32 14.15 28.88
CA GLN A 50 -10.86 14.99 27.81
C GLN A 50 -12.37 14.76 27.60
N ASP A 51 -12.97 13.83 28.35
CA ASP A 51 -14.35 13.35 28.20
C ASP A 51 -14.70 12.98 26.75
N THR A 52 -13.74 12.33 26.06
CA THR A 52 -13.91 11.93 24.66
C THR A 52 -13.88 10.43 24.52
N THR A 53 -14.92 9.89 23.89
CA THR A 53 -14.94 8.52 23.39
C THR A 53 -14.44 8.49 21.95
N ILE A 54 -13.42 7.67 21.69
CA ILE A 54 -12.78 7.46 20.39
C ILE A 54 -13.20 6.09 19.87
N PHE A 55 -13.68 6.08 18.64
CA PHE A 55 -14.02 4.89 17.88
C PHE A 55 -13.32 4.90 16.53
N GLU A 56 -12.56 3.84 16.25
CA GLU A 56 -11.86 3.70 14.99
C GLU A 56 -11.93 2.29 14.43
N ASN A 57 -12.01 2.19 13.11
CA ASN A 57 -12.12 0.92 12.42
C ASN A 57 -11.35 0.92 11.11
N TRP A 58 -10.62 -0.17 10.86
CA TRP A 58 -9.96 -0.47 9.60
C TRP A 58 -10.50 -1.79 9.08
N THR A 59 -11.23 -1.73 7.96
CA THR A 59 -11.74 -2.91 7.26
C THR A 59 -10.98 -3.08 5.96
N GLU A 60 -10.34 -4.22 5.78
CA GLU A 60 -9.63 -4.60 4.57
C GLU A 60 -10.34 -5.75 3.89
N ALA A 61 -10.42 -5.70 2.56
CA ALA A 61 -10.89 -6.82 1.76
C ALA A 61 -9.97 -6.99 0.54
N GLN A 62 -9.61 -8.24 0.26
CA GLN A 62 -8.74 -8.61 -0.85
C GLN A 62 -9.33 -9.82 -1.59
N ILE A 63 -9.32 -9.76 -2.91
CA ILE A 63 -9.62 -10.87 -3.79
C ILE A 63 -8.36 -11.24 -4.53
N THR A 64 -7.99 -12.52 -4.51
CA THR A 64 -6.85 -13.08 -5.22
C THR A 64 -7.33 -14.10 -6.24
N TYR A 65 -6.93 -13.94 -7.50
CA TYR A 65 -7.22 -14.87 -8.59
C TYR A 65 -5.94 -15.54 -9.09
N ARG A 66 -5.98 -16.89 -9.17
CA ARG A 66 -4.87 -17.76 -9.60
C ARG A 66 -3.57 -17.53 -8.82
N GLN A 67 -3.65 -16.99 -7.60
CA GLN A 67 -2.50 -16.55 -6.80
C GLN A 67 -1.64 -15.44 -7.44
N LYS A 68 -2.01 -14.94 -8.62
CA LYS A 68 -1.25 -13.96 -9.41
C LYS A 68 -1.87 -12.57 -9.39
N TYR A 69 -3.18 -12.48 -9.58
CA TYR A 69 -3.89 -11.21 -9.63
C TYR A 69 -4.51 -10.92 -8.27
N ARG A 70 -4.31 -9.73 -7.74
CA ARG A 70 -4.90 -9.30 -6.47
C ARG A 70 -5.58 -7.96 -6.63
N VAL A 71 -6.79 -7.84 -6.11
CA VAL A 71 -7.51 -6.59 -5.97
C VAL A 71 -7.74 -6.40 -4.49
N GLY A 72 -7.40 -5.23 -3.95
CA GLY A 72 -7.59 -4.93 -2.54
C GLY A 72 -8.23 -3.57 -2.32
N LEU A 73 -8.98 -3.46 -1.24
CA LEU A 73 -9.57 -2.21 -0.76
C LEU A 73 -9.49 -2.14 0.77
N ARG A 74 -9.35 -0.92 1.29
CA ARG A 74 -9.42 -0.62 2.73
C ARG A 74 -10.41 0.51 2.96
N TYR A 75 -11.37 0.25 3.82
CA TYR A 75 -12.34 1.22 4.32
C TYR A 75 -12.03 1.53 5.78
N GLU A 76 -11.99 2.81 6.13
CA GLU A 76 -11.66 3.26 7.50
C GLU A 76 -12.77 4.16 8.05
N VAL A 77 -12.91 4.15 9.38
CA VAL A 77 -13.84 4.99 10.16
C VAL A 77 -13.07 5.58 11.33
N HIS A 78 -13.18 6.90 11.54
CA HIS A 78 -12.60 7.62 12.67
C HIS A 78 -13.62 8.56 13.31
N GLN A 79 -13.96 8.35 14.59
CA GLN A 79 -15.03 9.05 15.30
C GLN A 79 -14.72 9.27 16.80
N PRO A 80 -14.20 10.43 17.19
CA PRO A 80 -13.18 11.18 16.44
C PRO A 80 -11.88 10.35 16.39
N PRO A 81 -10.91 10.70 15.53
CA PRO A 81 -9.59 10.08 15.58
C PRO A 81 -8.88 10.42 16.89
N GLN A 82 -7.88 9.62 17.26
CA GLN A 82 -6.98 9.92 18.38
C GLN A 82 -6.43 11.35 18.28
N THR A 83 -6.29 12.06 19.39
CA THR A 83 -5.92 13.50 19.40
C THR A 83 -4.54 13.81 18.83
N PHE A 84 -3.63 12.84 18.82
CA PHE A 84 -2.32 12.93 18.17
C PHE A 84 -2.33 12.43 16.73
N SER A 85 -3.45 11.88 16.26
CA SER A 85 -3.61 11.49 14.86
C SER A 85 -3.73 12.73 14.00
N PHE A 86 -3.16 12.66 12.81
CA PHE A 86 -3.34 13.69 11.79
C PHE A 86 -4.53 13.41 10.86
N ASP A 87 -5.22 12.29 11.07
CA ASP A 87 -6.42 11.96 10.32
C ASP A 87 -7.59 12.85 10.74
N THR A 88 -8.51 13.07 9.81
CA THR A 88 -9.75 13.82 10.06
C THR A 88 -10.88 12.86 10.41
N SER A 89 -11.76 13.27 11.32
CA SER A 89 -13.01 12.54 11.58
C SER A 89 -13.77 12.26 10.29
N GLY A 90 -14.27 11.04 10.15
CA GLY A 90 -15.00 10.62 8.95
C GLY A 90 -14.86 9.15 8.67
N HIS A 91 -15.35 8.74 7.51
CA HIS A 91 -15.22 7.39 7.00
C HIS A 91 -15.02 7.40 5.50
N GLY A 92 -14.38 6.37 4.95
CA GLY A 92 -14.19 6.28 3.51
C GLY A 92 -13.22 5.20 3.09
N ILE A 93 -12.96 5.13 1.78
CA ILE A 93 -11.97 4.22 1.20
C ILE A 93 -10.60 4.89 1.25
N TYR A 94 -9.69 4.36 2.07
CA TYR A 94 -8.35 4.91 2.27
C TYR A 94 -7.30 4.26 1.37
N GLN A 95 -7.51 2.98 1.03
CA GLN A 95 -6.62 2.25 0.13
C GLN A 95 -7.40 1.47 -0.93
N ARG A 96 -6.85 1.42 -2.14
CA ARG A 96 -7.31 0.57 -3.23
C ARG A 96 -6.14 0.22 -4.13
N TYR A 97 -6.08 -1.02 -4.60
CA TYR A 97 -5.03 -1.43 -5.53
C TYR A 97 -5.43 -2.61 -6.40
N LEU A 98 -4.76 -2.69 -7.55
CA LEU A 98 -4.67 -3.87 -8.40
C LEU A 98 -3.19 -4.30 -8.45
N GLU A 99 -2.94 -5.59 -8.30
CA GLU A 99 -1.59 -6.15 -8.33
C GLU A 99 -1.55 -7.41 -9.19
N TYR A 100 -0.45 -7.58 -9.90
CA TYR A 100 -0.08 -8.78 -10.63
C TYR A 100 1.28 -9.30 -10.13
N ARG A 101 1.34 -10.57 -9.76
CA ARG A 101 2.55 -11.30 -9.38
C ARG A 101 2.69 -12.54 -10.25
N GLY A 102 3.69 -12.58 -11.12
CA GLY A 102 3.88 -13.70 -12.03
C GLY A 102 5.34 -13.91 -12.40
N GLY A 103 5.86 -15.10 -12.09
CA GLY A 103 7.25 -15.45 -12.38
C GLY A 103 8.22 -14.47 -11.72
N ASN A 104 8.90 -13.69 -12.55
CA ASN A 104 9.92 -12.73 -12.13
C ASN A 104 9.40 -11.30 -12.00
N LEU A 105 8.11 -11.05 -12.24
CA LEU A 105 7.54 -9.70 -12.30
C LEU A 105 6.43 -9.52 -11.27
N ASN A 106 6.50 -8.43 -10.53
CA ASN A 106 5.44 -7.93 -9.65
C ASN A 106 5.10 -6.49 -10.06
N ILE A 107 3.85 -6.21 -10.35
CA ILE A 107 3.37 -4.86 -10.68
C ILE A 107 2.17 -4.55 -9.79
N ARG A 108 2.17 -3.38 -9.16
CA ARG A 108 1.05 -2.87 -8.39
C ARG A 108 0.68 -1.46 -8.87
N VAL A 109 -0.62 -1.22 -9.02
CA VAL A 109 -1.21 0.08 -9.35
C VAL A 109 -2.23 0.44 -8.26
N GLY A 110 -2.20 1.68 -7.79
CA GLY A 110 -2.98 2.17 -6.65
C GLY A 110 -2.11 2.34 -5.41
N ASN A 111 -2.65 2.05 -4.23
CA ASN A 111 -1.96 2.21 -2.96
C ASN A 111 -0.94 1.09 -2.70
N PHE A 112 0.27 1.48 -2.32
CA PHE A 112 1.35 0.58 -1.92
C PHE A 112 2.26 1.21 -0.88
N TYR A 113 2.99 0.35 -0.17
CA TYR A 113 4.12 0.74 0.65
C TYR A 113 5.42 0.39 -0.10
N GLY A 114 6.39 1.30 -0.06
CA GLY A 114 7.65 1.21 -0.80
C GLY A 114 8.86 1.33 0.10
N LEU A 115 9.89 0.54 -0.17
CA LEU A 115 11.19 0.59 0.49
C LEU A 115 12.26 0.52 -0.60
N LEU A 116 13.24 1.42 -0.55
CA LEU A 116 14.47 1.34 -1.35
C LEU A 116 15.65 1.15 -0.38
N GLY A 117 16.55 0.21 -0.67
CA GLY A 117 17.61 -0.22 0.22
C GLY A 117 17.07 -0.72 1.57
N ARG A 118 17.65 -0.25 2.67
CA ARG A 118 17.06 -0.41 4.02
C ARG A 118 16.25 0.80 4.47
N GLY A 119 15.96 1.71 3.56
CA GLY A 119 15.10 2.86 3.79
C GLY A 119 15.83 4.13 4.18
N LEU A 120 17.15 4.23 3.91
CA LEU A 120 17.86 5.52 4.06
C LEU A 120 17.32 6.57 3.09
N VAL A 121 16.93 6.15 1.88
CA VAL A 121 16.40 7.05 0.84
C VAL A 121 14.88 7.09 0.81
N LEU A 122 14.21 5.94 0.88
CA LEU A 122 12.75 5.86 0.91
C LEU A 122 12.28 4.75 1.84
N ARG A 123 11.44 5.11 2.82
CA ARG A 123 10.70 4.17 3.65
C ARG A 123 9.26 4.64 3.80
N SER A 124 8.35 3.99 3.09
CA SER A 124 6.91 4.14 3.24
C SER A 124 6.37 2.95 4.03
N TYR A 125 5.66 3.23 5.12
CA TYR A 125 5.13 2.25 6.04
C TYR A 125 3.90 2.77 6.78
N GLU A 126 3.23 1.84 7.44
CA GLU A 126 2.15 2.09 8.37
C GLU A 126 2.59 1.74 9.78
N ASN A 127 2.30 2.60 10.74
CA ASN A 127 2.35 2.31 12.16
C ASN A 127 1.04 2.76 12.79
N ARG A 128 0.19 1.78 13.11
CA ARG A 128 -1.14 1.98 13.70
C ARG A 128 -1.09 2.44 15.15
N THR A 129 0.00 2.27 15.88
CA THR A 129 0.10 2.85 17.22
C THR A 129 0.36 4.35 17.15
N LEU A 130 1.16 4.78 16.17
CA LEU A 130 1.54 6.19 15.97
C LEU A 130 0.61 6.97 15.03
N ARG A 131 -0.41 6.30 14.46
CA ARG A 131 -1.30 6.83 13.40
C ARG A 131 -0.51 7.46 12.27
N TRP A 132 0.52 6.73 11.89
CA TRP A 132 1.46 7.12 10.86
C TRP A 132 1.26 6.24 9.64
N ASP A 133 0.69 6.79 8.58
CA ASP A 133 0.53 6.10 7.30
C ASP A 133 1.14 6.96 6.18
N THR A 134 2.17 6.40 5.54
CA THR A 134 2.88 7.04 4.42
C THR A 134 2.70 6.28 3.11
N ASN A 135 1.57 5.58 2.94
CA ASN A 135 1.28 4.86 1.70
C ASN A 135 1.38 5.77 0.47
N ILE A 136 1.80 5.19 -0.65
CA ILE A 136 1.98 5.86 -1.92
C ILE A 136 0.88 5.40 -2.86
N ASP A 137 0.19 6.35 -3.48
CA ASP A 137 -0.79 6.07 -4.54
C ASP A 137 -0.15 6.28 -5.91
N GLY A 138 0.04 5.20 -6.67
CA GLY A 138 0.71 5.25 -7.97
C GLY A 138 1.01 3.87 -8.55
N ILE A 139 2.22 3.69 -9.11
CA ILE A 139 2.67 2.44 -9.73
C ILE A 139 3.98 2.00 -9.07
N LYS A 140 4.07 0.70 -8.79
CA LYS A 140 5.30 0.01 -8.39
C LYS A 140 5.52 -1.20 -9.28
N ALA A 141 6.75 -1.43 -9.72
CA ALA A 141 7.16 -2.62 -10.44
C ALA A 141 8.45 -3.18 -9.83
N ASP A 142 8.47 -4.47 -9.55
CA ASP A 142 9.65 -5.21 -9.12
C ASP A 142 9.92 -6.33 -10.14
N TRP A 143 11.16 -6.43 -10.60
CA TRP A 143 11.61 -7.50 -11.48
C TRP A 143 12.82 -8.22 -10.86
N HIS A 144 12.71 -9.53 -10.75
CA HIS A 144 13.69 -10.39 -10.09
C HIS A 144 14.32 -11.36 -11.07
N HIS A 145 15.62 -11.25 -11.28
CA HIS A 145 16.39 -12.16 -12.11
C HIS A 145 17.56 -12.76 -11.34
N ARG A 146 18.16 -13.84 -11.85
CA ARG A 146 19.26 -14.54 -11.17
C ARG A 146 20.44 -13.63 -10.82
N LEU A 147 20.77 -12.70 -11.70
CA LEU A 147 21.92 -11.80 -11.58
C LEU A 147 21.56 -10.36 -11.23
N LEU A 148 20.28 -9.99 -11.30
CA LEU A 148 19.84 -8.61 -11.24
C LEU A 148 18.46 -8.52 -10.60
N ASP A 149 18.26 -7.59 -9.68
CA ASP A 149 16.94 -7.14 -9.24
C ASP A 149 16.77 -5.67 -9.64
N VAL A 150 15.57 -5.32 -10.11
CA VAL A 150 15.21 -3.94 -10.46
C VAL A 150 13.88 -3.61 -9.80
N THR A 151 13.85 -2.51 -9.07
CA THR A 151 12.62 -1.94 -8.53
C THR A 151 12.41 -0.54 -9.09
N PHE A 152 11.19 -0.24 -9.49
CA PHE A 152 10.75 1.09 -9.90
C PHE A 152 9.47 1.44 -9.15
N LEU A 153 9.35 2.69 -8.74
CA LEU A 153 8.14 3.22 -8.13
C LEU A 153 7.92 4.68 -8.50
N ALA A 154 6.66 5.06 -8.67
CA ALA A 154 6.24 6.42 -8.90
C ALA A 154 4.84 6.63 -8.35
N GLY A 155 4.61 7.70 -7.61
CA GLY A 155 3.29 7.97 -7.04
C GLY A 155 3.28 9.12 -6.06
N LYS A 156 2.10 9.42 -5.52
CA LYS A 156 1.93 10.49 -4.53
C LYS A 156 1.88 9.88 -3.13
N PRO A 157 2.90 10.13 -2.27
CA PRO A 157 2.84 9.70 -0.88
C PRO A 157 1.75 10.47 -0.13
N ARG A 158 1.10 9.81 0.82
CA ARG A 158 0.27 10.46 1.85
C ARG A 158 1.20 11.26 2.78
N ASP A 159 0.89 12.53 2.98
CA ASP A 159 1.59 13.38 3.94
C ASP A 159 0.99 13.25 5.35
N ARG A 160 1.57 13.97 6.31
CA ARG A 160 1.06 13.99 7.69
C ARG A 160 -0.41 14.37 7.72
N SER A 161 -0.84 15.41 7.01
CA SER A 161 -2.25 15.85 6.98
C SER A 161 -3.21 14.92 6.24
N GLY A 162 -2.76 13.75 5.79
CA GLY A 162 -3.54 12.81 5.01
C GLY A 162 -3.73 13.21 3.54
N LYS A 163 -3.11 14.30 3.10
CA LYS A 163 -3.21 14.82 1.73
C LYS A 163 -2.10 14.27 0.85
N ARG A 164 -2.31 14.35 -0.46
CA ARG A 164 -1.37 13.87 -1.49
C ARG A 164 -1.07 14.99 -2.46
N HIS A 165 0.08 15.63 -2.32
CA HIS A 165 0.41 16.81 -3.10
C HIS A 165 1.27 16.51 -4.32
N ARG A 166 2.50 16.03 -4.10
CA ARG A 166 3.53 15.91 -5.13
C ARG A 166 3.89 14.46 -5.39
N THR A 167 4.26 14.17 -6.62
CA THR A 167 4.68 12.82 -7.04
C THR A 167 6.15 12.61 -6.67
N LEU A 168 6.47 11.50 -6.01
CA LEU A 168 7.82 10.97 -5.91
C LEU A 168 8.04 9.92 -7.00
N GLN A 169 9.29 9.76 -7.41
CA GLN A 169 9.71 8.76 -8.38
C GLN A 169 11.04 8.21 -7.92
N GLY A 170 11.23 6.90 -7.99
CA GLY A 170 12.50 6.29 -7.62
C GLY A 170 12.66 4.91 -8.18
N GLY A 171 13.88 4.41 -8.05
CA GLY A 171 14.22 3.06 -8.42
C GLY A 171 15.45 2.55 -7.70
N GLU A 172 15.63 1.25 -7.79
CA GLU A 172 16.74 0.51 -7.24
C GLU A 172 17.21 -0.51 -8.27
N LEU A 173 18.52 -0.70 -8.32
CA LEU A 173 19.16 -1.73 -9.11
C LEU A 173 20.15 -2.49 -8.22
N ILE A 174 20.00 -3.82 -8.15
CA ILE A 174 20.87 -4.70 -7.37
C ILE A 174 21.46 -5.76 -8.28
N LEU A 175 22.79 -5.80 -8.38
CA LEU A 175 23.56 -6.85 -9.01
C LEU A 175 23.88 -7.97 -8.01
N LYS A 176 23.78 -9.22 -8.49
CA LYS A 176 24.04 -10.45 -7.73
C LYS A 176 25.12 -11.27 -8.44
N PRO A 177 26.39 -10.84 -8.41
CA PRO A 177 27.48 -11.52 -9.13
C PRO A 177 27.66 -12.97 -8.66
N ILE A 178 27.48 -13.19 -7.35
CA ILE A 178 27.43 -14.50 -6.71
C ILE A 178 26.28 -14.53 -5.70
N ARG A 179 25.82 -15.73 -5.31
CA ARG A 179 24.65 -15.90 -4.43
C ARG A 179 24.79 -15.18 -3.08
N GLN A 180 26.01 -15.03 -2.59
CA GLN A 180 26.32 -14.42 -1.30
C GLN A 180 26.42 -12.90 -1.34
N VAL A 181 26.60 -12.29 -2.52
CA VAL A 181 26.93 -10.87 -2.63
C VAL A 181 25.83 -10.13 -3.39
N ARG A 182 25.40 -9.01 -2.83
CA ARG A 182 24.47 -8.07 -3.46
C ARG A 182 25.12 -6.70 -3.46
N LEU A 183 25.21 -6.06 -4.61
CA LEU A 183 25.73 -4.70 -4.75
C LEU A 183 24.69 -3.90 -5.52
N GLY A 184 24.34 -2.72 -5.03
CA GLY A 184 23.29 -1.95 -5.67
C GLY A 184 23.36 -0.47 -5.40
N GLY A 185 22.41 0.22 -5.99
CA GLY A 185 22.18 1.62 -5.71
C GLY A 185 20.73 1.99 -5.88
N THR A 186 20.34 3.07 -5.22
CA THR A 186 18.99 3.63 -5.28
C THR A 186 19.05 5.07 -5.77
N LEU A 187 17.99 5.50 -6.44
CA LEU A 187 17.77 6.88 -6.85
C LEU A 187 16.33 7.25 -6.54
N LEU A 188 16.12 8.40 -5.91
CA LEU A 188 14.81 8.92 -5.59
C LEU A 188 14.76 10.42 -5.89
N ARG A 189 13.70 10.84 -6.58
CA ARG A 189 13.31 12.23 -6.75
C ARG A 189 12.02 12.45 -5.98
N THR A 190 12.02 13.43 -5.08
CA THR A 190 10.87 13.79 -4.25
C THR A 190 10.78 15.31 -4.08
N TYR A 191 9.66 15.79 -3.53
CA TYR A 191 9.46 17.20 -3.21
C TYR A 191 9.21 17.31 -1.71
N LEU A 192 9.87 18.26 -1.05
CA LEU A 192 9.76 18.48 0.41
C LEU A 192 9.09 19.83 0.67
N PRO A 193 7.75 19.89 0.81
CA PRO A 193 7.01 21.15 0.91
C PRO A 193 7.43 22.02 2.11
N SER A 194 7.86 21.39 3.21
CA SER A 194 8.28 22.09 4.42
C SER A 194 9.63 22.81 4.30
N ILE A 195 10.40 22.57 3.23
CA ILE A 195 11.77 23.11 3.10
C ILE A 195 11.99 23.83 1.76
N SER A 196 11.42 23.35 0.64
CA SER A 196 11.56 24.02 -0.66
C SER A 196 10.46 23.62 -1.64
N SER A 197 10.12 24.50 -2.58
CA SER A 197 9.21 24.20 -3.71
C SER A 197 9.87 23.32 -4.78
N GLU A 198 11.16 23.03 -4.67
CA GLU A 198 11.99 22.35 -5.67
C GLU A 198 12.05 20.83 -5.47
N ALA A 199 12.46 20.14 -6.52
CA ALA A 199 12.62 18.69 -6.49
C ALA A 199 13.99 18.33 -5.90
N VAL A 200 13.98 17.62 -4.78
CA VAL A 200 15.19 17.09 -4.14
C VAL A 200 15.48 15.69 -4.68
N ARG A 201 16.75 15.40 -4.93
CA ARG A 201 17.20 14.06 -5.32
C ARG A 201 18.02 13.43 -4.20
N TRP A 202 17.82 12.14 -4.03
CA TRP A 202 18.54 11.29 -3.11
C TRP A 202 19.08 10.10 -3.90
N GLY A 203 20.25 9.62 -3.51
CA GLY A 203 20.77 8.35 -4.00
C GLY A 203 21.51 7.62 -2.91
N SER A 204 21.55 6.30 -3.01
CA SER A 204 22.36 5.47 -2.12
C SER A 204 23.16 4.43 -2.89
N LEU A 205 24.29 4.04 -2.31
CA LEU A 205 25.05 2.85 -2.68
C LEU A 205 24.92 1.85 -1.53
N LEU A 206 24.67 0.58 -1.88
CA LEU A 206 24.48 -0.49 -0.89
C LEU A 206 25.25 -1.74 -1.26
N GLY A 207 25.66 -2.48 -0.24
CA GLY A 207 26.33 -3.76 -0.33
C GLY A 207 25.87 -4.71 0.75
N GLU A 208 25.65 -5.97 0.40
CA GLU A 208 25.28 -7.04 1.32
C GLU A 208 26.12 -8.28 1.06
N ILE A 209 26.67 -8.86 2.12
CA ILE A 209 27.37 -10.14 2.10
C ILE A 209 26.65 -11.10 3.05
N ASN A 210 26.18 -12.22 2.51
CA ASN A 210 25.48 -13.26 3.22
C ASN A 210 26.39 -14.47 3.46
N HIS A 211 26.69 -14.74 4.72
CA HIS A 211 27.46 -15.91 5.16
C HIS A 211 26.59 -16.84 6.00
N ARG A 212 27.02 -18.10 6.20
CA ARG A 212 26.28 -19.09 7.00
C ARG A 212 26.08 -18.68 8.46
N LEU A 213 26.99 -17.86 9.00
CA LEU A 213 26.98 -17.39 10.39
C LEU A 213 26.28 -16.04 10.57
N GLY A 214 25.89 -15.37 9.49
CA GLY A 214 25.28 -14.04 9.55
C GLY A 214 25.42 -13.26 8.25
N SER A 215 24.81 -12.08 8.23
CA SER A 215 24.88 -11.16 7.09
C SER A 215 25.44 -9.81 7.52
N LEU A 216 26.23 -9.21 6.64
CA LEU A 216 26.74 -7.84 6.78
C LEU A 216 26.08 -6.98 5.70
N TYR A 217 25.54 -5.84 6.10
CA TYR A 217 24.92 -4.87 5.21
C TYR A 217 25.52 -3.49 5.44
N LEU A 218 25.80 -2.80 4.35
CA LEU A 218 26.30 -1.42 4.33
C LEU A 218 25.47 -0.61 3.32
N GLU A 219 25.05 0.59 3.71
CA GLU A 219 24.40 1.55 2.82
C GLU A 219 24.92 2.95 3.13
N TYR A 220 25.27 3.70 2.10
CA TYR A 220 25.62 5.11 2.17
C TYR A 220 24.67 5.90 1.28
N ALA A 221 24.03 6.93 1.82
CA ALA A 221 23.05 7.74 1.12
C ALA A 221 23.44 9.21 1.13
N GLU A 222 23.24 9.88 -0.01
CA GLU A 222 23.53 11.29 -0.19
C GLU A 222 22.35 12.01 -0.85
N ARG A 223 22.12 13.25 -0.42
CA ARG A 223 21.11 14.15 -0.96
C ARG A 223 21.79 15.23 -1.79
N TRP A 224 21.35 15.43 -3.02
CA TRP A 224 21.79 16.56 -3.85
C TRP A 224 20.60 17.38 -4.37
N ASN A 225 20.78 18.71 -4.41
CA ASN A 225 19.85 19.62 -5.07
C ASN A 225 20.47 20.09 -6.40
N PRO A 226 19.94 19.67 -7.57
CA PRO A 226 20.46 20.12 -8.86
C PRO A 226 20.26 21.63 -9.12
N ASP A 227 19.36 22.29 -8.40
CA ASP A 227 19.02 23.71 -8.59
C ASP A 227 19.90 24.66 -7.75
N ASN A 228 20.82 24.13 -6.92
CA ASN A 228 21.94 24.89 -6.36
C ASN A 228 23.06 25.08 -7.40
N LYS A 229 22.76 25.77 -8.50
CA LYS A 229 23.81 26.46 -9.26
C LYS A 229 24.06 27.79 -8.54
N LYS A 230 25.28 27.95 -8.03
CA LYS A 230 25.79 29.22 -7.49
C LYS A 230 25.60 30.35 -8.49
#